data_AF-X1V9N0-F1
#
_entry.id   AF-X1V9N0-F1
#
_cell.length_a   1.000
_cell.length_b   1.000
_cell.length_c   1.000
_cell.angle_alpha   90.00
_cell.angle_beta   90.00
_cell.angle_gamma   90.00
#
_symmetry.space_group_name_H-M   'P 1'
#
loop_
_entity.id
_entity.type
_entity.pdbx_description
1 polymer ?
#
loop_
_entity_poly.entity_id
_entity_poly.type
_entity_poly.pdbx_seq_one_letter_code
_entity_poly.pdbx_strand_id
1 'polypeptide(L)'
;DADNLNHTLFPAGGGHDLTSAKKSSEKGCIEFNTPNSTRIVKPKVLEFNYFPNNTNWVYFRLENAGLKPITPNINPSFIKEKVTELEPNHYVEKEIWEKGYLGYNERDDRILLPKSARIVSRYFRGSFVIFTKSSPYNKNHVTYDARHDKMNRKKFRQYIEKCIIKFNEES
;
A
#
# COMPACT_ATOMS: atom_id res chain seq x y z
N ASP A 1 25.21 1.05 -4.78
CA ASP A 1 23.86 0.64 -5.19
C ASP A 1 22.92 0.59 -4.00
N ALA A 2 22.21 1.70 -3.76
CA ALA A 2 21.20 1.84 -2.71
C ALA A 2 19.77 1.69 -3.26
N ASP A 3 19.65 1.23 -4.51
CA ASP A 3 18.37 0.97 -5.10
C ASP A 3 17.88 -0.38 -4.60
N ASN A 4 16.69 -0.34 -3.98
CA ASN A 4 15.88 -1.52 -3.68
C ASN A 4 16.17 -2.27 -2.35
N LEU A 5 16.36 -1.53 -1.26
CA LEU A 5 16.61 -2.10 0.08
C LEU A 5 15.37 -2.63 0.82
N ASN A 6 14.16 -2.35 0.34
CA ASN A 6 12.93 -2.65 1.05
C ASN A 6 11.97 -3.54 0.25
N HIS A 7 11.10 -4.24 0.97
CA HIS A 7 9.92 -4.90 0.42
C HIS A 7 8.71 -4.56 1.29
N THR A 8 7.67 -4.00 0.66
CA THR A 8 6.42 -3.61 1.33
C THR A 8 5.37 -4.68 1.09
N LEU A 9 4.93 -5.36 2.15
CA LEU A 9 3.81 -6.28 2.10
C LEU A 9 2.51 -5.51 2.29
N PHE A 10 1.49 -5.86 1.52
CA PHE A 10 0.22 -5.14 1.51
C PHE A 10 -0.85 -5.83 2.37
N PRO A 11 -1.83 -5.04 2.85
CA PRO A 11 -3.08 -5.59 3.36
C PRO A 11 -3.77 -6.47 2.30
N ALA A 12 -4.42 -7.55 2.75
CA ALA A 12 -5.06 -8.57 1.92
C ALA A 12 -4.15 -9.33 0.92
N GLY A 13 -2.84 -9.11 0.93
CA GLY A 13 -1.84 -10.00 0.31
C GLY A 13 -1.02 -9.34 -0.79
N GLY A 14 0.02 -10.04 -1.23
CA GLY A 14 1.00 -9.51 -2.15
C GLY A 14 1.98 -8.52 -1.50
N GLY A 15 2.86 -7.96 -2.31
CA GLY A 15 3.84 -6.97 -1.89
C GLY A 15 4.66 -6.48 -3.07
N HIS A 16 5.18 -5.27 -2.96
CA HIS A 16 6.15 -4.72 -3.90
C HIS A 16 7.13 -3.82 -3.19
N ASP A 17 8.20 -3.48 -3.89
CA ASP A 17 9.20 -2.56 -3.40
C ASP A 17 8.66 -1.13 -3.41
N LEU A 18 8.92 -0.42 -2.31
CA LEU A 18 8.61 1.01 -2.20
C LEU A 18 9.64 1.80 -2.99
N THR A 19 9.19 2.59 -3.97
CA THR A 19 10.08 3.41 -4.81
C THR A 19 10.12 4.86 -4.37
N SER A 20 9.04 5.38 -3.80
CA SER A 20 8.98 6.73 -3.22
C SER A 20 7.77 6.88 -2.31
N ALA A 21 7.82 7.88 -1.44
CA ALA A 21 6.68 8.33 -0.65
C ALA A 21 6.66 9.86 -0.58
N LYS A 22 5.46 10.45 -0.58
CA LYS A 22 5.25 11.90 -0.48
C LYS A 22 3.94 12.21 0.24
N LYS A 23 3.73 13.47 0.59
CA LYS A 23 2.41 13.93 1.05
C LYS A 23 1.41 13.81 -0.10
N SER A 24 0.20 13.33 0.21
CA SER A 24 -0.90 13.33 -0.76
C SER A 24 -1.60 14.68 -0.79
N SER A 25 -2.28 14.96 -1.90
CA SER A 25 -3.23 16.07 -2.00
C SER A 25 -4.45 15.87 -1.09
N GLU A 26 -4.76 14.62 -0.72
CA GLU A 26 -5.79 14.32 0.26
C GLU A 26 -5.31 14.69 1.67
N LYS A 27 -6.10 15.51 2.38
CA LYS A 27 -5.73 16.03 3.70
C LYS A 27 -5.41 14.89 4.68
N GLY A 28 -4.21 14.95 5.25
CA GLY A 28 -3.73 13.99 6.24
C GLY A 28 -3.34 12.63 5.66
N CYS A 29 -3.22 12.52 4.33
CA CYS A 29 -2.81 11.30 3.67
C CYS A 29 -1.37 11.39 3.13
N ILE A 30 -0.78 10.22 2.93
CA ILE A 30 0.46 10.06 2.19
C ILE A 30 0.20 9.24 0.94
N GLU A 31 1.02 9.51 -0.06
CA GLU A 31 1.15 8.67 -1.23
C GLU A 31 2.44 7.88 -1.12
N PHE A 32 2.37 6.62 -1.48
CA PHE A 32 3.58 5.88 -1.78
C PHE A 32 3.44 5.08 -3.06
N ASN A 33 4.55 5.01 -3.78
CA ASN A 33 4.64 4.41 -5.08
C ASN A 33 5.31 3.06 -4.98
N THR A 34 4.73 2.12 -5.71
CA THR A 34 5.40 0.87 -6.10
C THR A 34 5.41 0.82 -7.62
N PRO A 35 6.07 -0.16 -8.25
CA PRO A 35 6.01 -0.32 -9.70
C PRO A 35 4.55 -0.25 -10.20
N ASN A 36 4.30 0.66 -11.14
CA ASN A 36 3.03 0.85 -11.83
C ASN A 36 1.80 1.17 -10.94
N SER A 37 1.99 1.59 -9.68
CA SER A 37 0.87 1.86 -8.79
C SER A 37 1.18 2.88 -7.68
N THR A 38 0.35 3.92 -7.59
CA THR A 38 0.31 4.85 -6.47
C THR A 38 -0.78 4.43 -5.48
N ARG A 39 -0.45 4.43 -4.19
CA ARG A 39 -1.39 4.14 -3.11
C ARG A 39 -1.56 5.37 -2.23
N ILE A 40 -2.81 5.77 -2.00
CA ILE A 40 -3.17 6.82 -1.07
C ILE A 40 -3.67 6.15 0.20
N VAL A 41 -3.02 6.48 1.31
CA VAL A 41 -3.33 5.96 2.63
C VAL A 41 -3.39 7.09 3.64
N LYS A 42 -4.23 6.94 4.67
CA LYS A 42 -4.32 7.88 5.78
C LYS A 42 -3.60 7.29 6.98
N PRO A 43 -2.36 7.68 7.30
CA PRO A 43 -1.64 7.09 8.43
C PRO A 43 -2.40 7.29 9.73
N LYS A 44 -2.63 6.21 10.47
CA LYS A 44 -3.08 6.25 11.86
C LYS A 44 -1.89 6.19 12.80
N VAL A 45 -1.01 5.22 12.55
CA VAL A 45 0.22 4.99 13.33
C VAL A 45 1.29 4.44 12.38
N LEU A 46 2.51 4.96 12.49
CA LEU A 46 3.71 4.37 11.91
C LEU A 46 4.62 3.92 13.05
N GLU A 47 4.91 2.62 13.11
CA GLU A 47 5.73 2.04 14.17
C GLU A 47 7.02 1.47 13.58
N PHE A 48 8.15 1.83 14.17
CA PHE A 48 9.43 1.16 13.91
C PHE A 48 9.61 0.04 14.93
N ASN A 49 9.74 -1.19 14.43
CA ASN A 49 9.91 -2.38 15.25
C ASN A 49 11.36 -2.82 15.21
N TYR A 50 12.04 -2.62 16.34
CA TYR A 50 13.42 -3.02 16.56
C TYR A 50 13.52 -4.26 17.46
N PHE A 51 14.51 -5.11 17.17
CA PHE A 51 14.84 -6.31 17.93
C PHE A 51 16.34 -6.32 18.23
N PRO A 52 16.76 -6.14 19.51
CA PRO A 52 18.16 -6.20 19.88
C PRO A 52 18.83 -7.48 19.39
N ASN A 53 20.07 -7.37 18.92
CA ASN A 53 20.87 -8.46 18.34
C ASN A 53 20.26 -9.16 17.10
N ASN A 54 19.13 -8.67 16.57
CA ASN A 54 18.41 -9.27 15.44
C ASN A 54 17.99 -8.17 14.43
N THR A 55 18.95 -7.33 14.05
CA THR A 55 18.73 -6.10 13.23
C THR A 55 18.25 -6.40 11.81
N ASN A 56 18.43 -7.61 11.31
CA ASN A 56 17.89 -8.09 10.03
C ASN A 56 16.38 -8.38 10.06
N TRP A 57 15.74 -8.35 11.24
CA TRP A 57 14.30 -8.55 11.41
C TRP A 57 13.51 -7.25 11.63
N VAL A 58 14.17 -6.10 11.55
CA VAL A 58 13.50 -4.81 11.75
C VAL A 58 12.47 -4.54 10.65
N TYR A 59 11.40 -3.85 11.03
CA TYR A 59 10.38 -3.42 10.06
C TYR A 59 9.66 -2.16 10.51
N PHE A 60 9.10 -1.46 9.54
CA PHE A 60 8.06 -0.47 9.79
C PHE A 60 6.69 -1.12 9.65
N ARG A 61 5.74 -0.76 10.53
CA ARG A 61 4.32 -1.09 10.38
C ARG A 61 3.52 0.19 10.25
N LEU A 62 2.79 0.33 9.17
CA LEU A 62 1.91 1.45 8.90
C LEU A 62 0.46 1.00 9.03
N GLU A 63 -0.22 1.44 10.08
CA GLU A 63 -1.66 1.23 10.27
C GLU A 63 -2.45 2.33 9.58
N ASN A 64 -3.41 1.97 8.73
CA ASN A 64 -4.28 2.90 8.02
C ASN A 64 -5.49 3.30 8.88
N ALA A 65 -5.76 4.60 9.00
CA ALA A 65 -6.96 5.14 9.63
C ALA A 65 -8.21 4.93 8.76
N GLY A 66 -8.00 4.78 7.46
CA GLY A 66 -9.05 4.55 6.48
C GLY A 66 -9.55 5.82 5.81
N LEU A 67 -9.64 5.76 4.49
CA LEU A 67 -10.38 6.72 3.68
C LEU A 67 -11.85 6.30 3.58
N LYS A 68 -12.73 7.28 3.37
CA LYS A 68 -14.09 6.99 2.92
C LYS A 68 -14.06 6.64 1.43
N PRO A 69 -14.86 5.66 0.98
CA PRO A 69 -15.03 5.38 -0.44
C PRO A 69 -15.57 6.59 -1.17
N ILE A 70 -15.09 6.79 -2.39
CA ILE A 70 -15.67 7.74 -3.35
C ILE A 70 -16.62 7.01 -4.28
N THR A 71 -16.29 5.76 -4.64
CA THR A 71 -17.14 4.91 -5.49
C THR A 71 -18.47 4.61 -4.77
N PRO A 72 -19.63 4.99 -5.35
CA PRO A 72 -20.93 4.68 -4.77
C PRO A 72 -21.17 3.17 -4.67
N ASN A 73 -21.89 2.74 -3.64
CA ASN A 73 -22.32 1.34 -3.46
C ASN A 73 -21.18 0.30 -3.51
N ILE A 74 -19.96 0.70 -3.14
CA ILE A 74 -18.82 -0.21 -3.12
C ILE A 74 -19.08 -1.36 -2.14
N ASN A 75 -18.65 -2.58 -2.52
CA ASN A 75 -18.79 -3.74 -1.67
C ASN A 75 -18.03 -3.50 -0.34
N PRO A 76 -18.69 -3.58 0.84
CA PRO A 76 -18.06 -3.28 2.12
C PRO A 76 -16.93 -4.26 2.49
N SER A 77 -16.86 -5.42 1.83
CA SER A 77 -15.74 -6.36 1.99
C SER A 77 -14.43 -5.84 1.38
N PHE A 78 -14.48 -4.85 0.48
CA PHE A 78 -13.27 -4.25 -0.06
C PHE A 78 -12.52 -3.44 1.00
N ILE A 79 -11.19 -3.49 0.88
CA ILE A 79 -10.27 -2.77 1.76
C ILE A 79 -9.70 -1.51 1.09
N LYS A 80 -9.96 -1.34 -0.21
CA LYS A 80 -9.50 -0.25 -1.05
C LYS A 80 -10.39 -0.13 -2.29
N GLU A 81 -10.35 1.02 -2.94
CA GLU A 81 -10.86 1.24 -4.30
C GLU A 81 -9.71 1.61 -5.24
N LYS A 82 -9.91 1.35 -6.53
CA LYS A 82 -9.03 1.83 -7.60
C LYS A 82 -9.84 2.85 -8.40
N VAL A 83 -9.31 4.05 -8.57
CA VAL A 83 -10.00 5.17 -9.21
C VAL A 83 -9.04 5.92 -10.14
N THR A 84 -9.61 6.67 -11.09
CA THR A 84 -8.87 7.60 -11.92
C THR A 84 -8.89 8.97 -11.25
N GLU A 85 -7.74 9.50 -10.87
CA GLU A 85 -7.62 10.90 -10.44
C GLU A 85 -7.31 11.75 -11.67
N LEU A 86 -8.20 12.65 -12.06
CA LEU A 86 -8.00 13.54 -13.22
C LEU A 86 -7.07 14.70 -12.87
N GLU A 87 -7.29 15.28 -11.70
CA GLU A 87 -6.53 16.36 -11.07
C GLU A 87 -6.52 16.12 -9.55
N PRO A 88 -5.61 16.75 -8.78
CA PRO A 88 -5.56 16.56 -7.33
C PRO A 88 -6.93 16.58 -6.64
N ASN A 89 -7.30 15.47 -6.00
CA ASN A 89 -8.58 15.26 -5.31
C ASN A 89 -9.84 15.19 -6.19
N HIS A 90 -9.72 15.17 -7.52
CA HIS A 90 -10.83 14.99 -8.45
C HIS A 90 -10.79 13.57 -9.03
N TYR A 91 -11.72 12.72 -8.59
CA TYR A 91 -11.77 11.31 -8.95
C TYR A 91 -12.98 10.97 -9.81
N VAL A 92 -12.76 10.06 -10.76
CA VAL A 92 -13.79 9.41 -11.59
C VAL A 92 -13.56 7.89 -11.59
N GLU A 93 -14.45 7.14 -12.24
CA GLU A 93 -14.34 5.68 -12.28
C GLU A 93 -13.02 5.23 -12.91
N LYS A 94 -12.49 4.07 -12.50
CA LYS A 94 -11.23 3.54 -13.05
C LYS A 94 -11.34 3.22 -14.54
N GLU A 95 -12.55 2.91 -15.00
CA GLU A 95 -12.88 2.56 -16.38
C GLU A 95 -12.57 3.72 -17.32
N ILE A 96 -12.61 4.98 -16.83
CA ILE A 96 -12.23 6.17 -17.60
C ILE A 96 -10.75 6.13 -18.02
N TRP A 97 -9.87 5.62 -17.16
CA TRP A 97 -8.45 5.43 -17.50
C TRP A 97 -8.27 4.35 -18.56
N GLU A 98 -8.96 3.22 -18.42
CA GLU A 98 -8.90 2.10 -19.37
C GLU A 98 -9.47 2.50 -20.73
N LYS A 99 -10.53 3.31 -20.73
CA LYS A 99 -11.16 3.89 -21.92
C LYS A 99 -10.28 4.94 -22.60
N GLY A 100 -9.50 5.70 -21.82
CA GLY A 100 -8.53 6.68 -22.32
C GLY A 100 -9.10 8.05 -22.72
N TYR A 101 -10.39 8.31 -22.49
CA TYR A 101 -11.05 9.59 -22.76
C TYR A 101 -12.29 9.77 -21.87
N LEU A 102 -12.65 11.03 -21.59
CA LEU A 102 -13.76 11.41 -20.71
C LEU A 102 -15.12 11.23 -21.39
N GLY A 103 -15.21 11.58 -22.68
CA GLY A 103 -16.46 11.56 -23.43
C GLY A 103 -16.27 12.11 -24.84
N TYR A 104 -17.37 12.54 -25.44
CA TYR A 104 -17.38 13.20 -26.75
C TYR A 104 -17.88 14.64 -26.60
N ASN A 105 -17.32 15.55 -27.39
CA ASN A 105 -17.83 16.93 -27.46
C ASN A 105 -19.02 17.02 -28.44
N GLU A 106 -19.54 18.24 -28.66
CA GLU A 106 -20.66 18.50 -29.58
C GLU A 106 -20.37 18.15 -31.05
N ARG A 107 -19.11 17.91 -31.40
CA ARG A 107 -18.65 17.54 -32.75
C ARG A 107 -18.29 16.07 -32.87
N ASP A 108 -18.67 15.24 -31.89
CA ASP A 108 -18.30 13.82 -31.78
C ASP A 108 -16.79 13.56 -31.69
N ASP A 109 -15.97 14.55 -31.31
CA ASP A 109 -14.55 14.34 -31.03
C ASP A 109 -14.34 13.88 -29.57
N ARG A 110 -13.35 13.02 -29.35
CA ARG A 110 -12.99 12.54 -28.01
C ARG A 110 -12.41 13.66 -27.13
N ILE A 111 -12.95 13.79 -25.93
CA ILE A 111 -12.40 14.63 -24.87
C ILE A 111 -11.31 13.81 -24.14
N LEU A 112 -10.04 14.13 -24.40
CA LEU A 112 -8.90 13.40 -23.84
C LEU A 112 -8.79 13.57 -22.32
N LEU A 113 -8.11 12.61 -21.69
CA LEU A 113 -7.70 12.73 -20.29
C LEU A 113 -6.69 13.89 -20.14
N PRO A 114 -6.76 14.67 -19.05
CA PRO A 114 -5.73 15.66 -18.75
C PRO A 114 -4.37 14.97 -18.51
N LYS A 115 -3.27 15.68 -18.76
CA LYS A 115 -1.91 15.14 -18.55
C LYS A 115 -1.61 14.75 -17.09
N SER A 116 -2.34 15.34 -16.15
CA SER A 116 -2.30 15.02 -14.72
C SER A 116 -3.02 13.73 -14.37
N ALA A 117 -3.82 13.17 -15.29
CA ALA A 117 -4.62 11.99 -15.02
C ALA A 117 -3.72 10.81 -14.61
N ARG A 118 -4.14 10.08 -13.58
CA ARG A 118 -3.43 8.90 -13.09
C ARG A 118 -4.36 7.93 -12.40
N ILE A 119 -3.95 6.67 -12.37
CA ILE A 119 -4.60 5.63 -11.56
C ILE A 119 -4.03 5.62 -10.14
N VAL A 120 -4.92 5.64 -9.15
CA VAL A 120 -4.56 5.52 -7.75
C VAL A 120 -5.39 4.44 -7.05
N SER A 121 -4.81 3.84 -6.01
CA SER A 121 -5.54 2.98 -5.08
C SER A 121 -5.72 3.68 -3.74
N ARG A 122 -6.97 3.92 -3.33
CA ARG A 122 -7.33 4.56 -2.05
C ARG A 122 -7.70 3.49 -1.03
N TYR A 123 -7.01 3.43 0.11
CA TYR A 123 -7.24 2.37 1.11
C TYR A 123 -8.20 2.79 2.22
N PHE A 124 -9.19 1.95 2.50
CA PHE A 124 -10.21 2.12 3.54
C PHE A 124 -9.80 1.53 4.88
N ARG A 125 -8.90 0.54 4.87
CA ARG A 125 -8.41 -0.14 6.07
C ARG A 125 -7.15 -0.93 5.77
N GLY A 126 -6.64 -1.59 6.81
CA GLY A 126 -5.53 -2.52 6.74
C GLY A 126 -4.21 -1.93 7.21
N SER A 127 -3.20 -2.78 7.34
CA SER A 127 -1.85 -2.42 7.77
C SER A 127 -0.81 -2.88 6.76
N PHE A 128 0.18 -2.03 6.50
CA PHE A 128 1.32 -2.35 5.67
C PHE A 128 2.51 -2.67 6.56
N VAL A 129 3.39 -3.55 6.10
CA VAL A 129 4.69 -3.78 6.74
C VAL A 129 5.80 -3.66 5.73
N ILE A 130 6.87 -2.95 6.12
CA ILE A 130 8.02 -2.65 5.27
C ILE A 130 9.23 -3.27 5.92
N PHE A 131 9.72 -4.34 5.31
CA PHE A 131 10.93 -5.04 5.74
C PHE A 131 12.10 -4.67 4.84
N THR A 132 13.33 -4.88 5.32
CA THR A 132 14.47 -4.95 4.41
C THR A 132 14.33 -6.17 3.50
N LYS A 133 14.79 -6.10 2.26
CA LYS A 133 14.73 -7.26 1.35
C LYS A 133 15.48 -8.47 1.86
N SER A 134 16.60 -8.22 2.54
CA SER A 134 17.45 -9.22 3.16
C SER A 134 16.81 -9.88 4.38
N SER A 135 15.70 -9.34 4.90
CA SER A 135 15.05 -9.84 6.10
C SER A 135 14.65 -11.31 5.92
N PRO A 136 14.96 -12.19 6.90
CA PRO A 136 14.56 -13.59 6.82
C PRO A 136 13.04 -13.75 6.71
N TYR A 137 12.27 -12.80 7.25
CA TYR A 137 10.82 -12.77 7.08
C TYR A 137 10.41 -12.68 5.61
N ASN A 138 11.04 -11.80 4.83
CA ASN A 138 10.75 -11.61 3.41
C ASN A 138 11.17 -12.82 2.54
N LYS A 139 12.18 -13.59 2.97
CA LYS A 139 12.66 -14.78 2.25
C LYS A 139 11.72 -15.98 2.36
N ASN A 140 10.78 -15.95 3.30
CA ASN A 140 9.79 -17.02 3.43
C ASN A 140 8.58 -16.73 2.52
N HIS A 141 8.44 -17.50 1.44
CA HIS A 141 7.36 -17.36 0.44
C HIS A 141 5.94 -17.48 1.03
N VAL A 142 5.77 -17.99 2.26
CA VAL A 142 4.48 -18.12 2.94
C VAL A 142 3.97 -16.79 3.52
N THR A 143 4.77 -15.71 3.48
CA THR A 143 4.43 -14.40 4.08
C THR A 143 3.49 -13.52 3.26
N TYR A 144 3.13 -13.93 2.04
CA TYR A 144 2.20 -13.21 1.16
C TYR A 144 0.71 -13.42 1.51
N ASP A 145 0.41 -14.19 2.57
CA ASP A 145 -0.94 -14.50 3.06
C ASP A 145 -1.61 -13.35 3.86
N ALA A 146 -0.95 -12.19 3.90
CA ALA A 146 -1.38 -11.00 4.62
C ALA A 146 -1.57 -11.19 6.13
N ARG A 147 -0.88 -12.15 6.77
CA ARG A 147 -1.03 -12.41 8.22
C ARG A 147 -0.81 -11.18 9.10
N HIS A 148 0.06 -10.27 8.67
CA HIS A 148 0.32 -9.00 9.35
C HIS A 148 -0.91 -8.10 9.47
N ASP A 149 -1.84 -8.21 8.53
CA ASP A 149 -3.09 -7.45 8.48
C ASP A 149 -4.18 -8.07 9.36
N LYS A 150 -4.12 -9.39 9.56
CA LYS A 150 -5.01 -10.16 10.46
C LYS A 150 -4.62 -10.00 11.93
N MET A 151 -3.47 -9.38 12.21
CA MET A 151 -2.91 -9.20 13.55
C MET A 151 -2.81 -7.71 13.90
N ASN A 152 -3.13 -7.38 15.15
CA ASN A 152 -2.78 -6.07 15.68
C ASN A 152 -1.26 -5.96 15.90
N ARG A 153 -0.78 -4.75 16.16
CA ARG A 153 0.66 -4.47 16.38
C ARG A 153 1.35 -5.42 17.37
N LYS A 154 0.69 -5.70 18.52
CA LYS A 154 1.27 -6.51 19.60
C LYS A 154 1.39 -7.98 19.16
N LYS A 155 0.31 -8.52 18.59
CA LYS A 155 0.28 -9.90 18.08
C LYS A 155 1.28 -10.10 16.96
N PHE A 156 1.38 -9.15 16.03
CA PHE A 156 2.32 -9.26 14.91
C PHE A 156 3.78 -9.17 15.39
N ARG A 157 4.09 -8.25 16.31
CA ARG A 157 5.42 -8.19 16.93
C ARG A 157 5.80 -9.50 17.62
N GLN A 158 4.92 -10.03 18.46
CA GLN A 158 5.14 -11.32 19.15
C GLN A 158 5.32 -12.47 18.17
N TYR A 159 4.59 -12.44 17.05
CA TYR A 159 4.76 -13.42 15.99
C TYR A 159 6.15 -13.34 15.34
N ILE A 160 6.66 -12.15 15.06
CA ILE A 160 8.03 -11.96 14.56
C ILE A 160 9.07 -12.42 15.59
N GLU A 161 8.88 -12.13 16.89
CA GLU A 161 9.77 -12.62 17.96
C GLU A 161 9.86 -14.16 17.97
N LYS A 162 8.73 -14.86 17.80
CA LYS A 162 8.73 -16.32 17.66
C LYS A 162 9.46 -16.80 16.41
N CYS A 163 9.32 -16.09 15.28
CA CYS A 163 10.06 -16.41 14.07
C CYS A 163 11.58 -16.24 14.25
N ILE A 164 12.01 -15.21 14.99
CA ILE A 164 13.41 -14.98 15.33
C ILE A 164 13.97 -16.15 16.15
N ILE A 165 13.27 -16.55 17.22
CA ILE A 165 13.70 -17.67 18.08
C ILE A 165 13.90 -18.93 17.24
N LYS A 166 12.89 -19.30 16.46
CA LYS A 166 12.94 -20.48 15.59
C LYS A 166 14.09 -20.41 14.59
N PHE A 167 14.29 -19.25 13.95
CA PHE A 167 15.37 -19.07 12.97
C PHE A 167 16.76 -19.23 13.61
N ASN A 168 16.95 -18.73 14.83
CA ASN A 168 18.22 -18.82 15.56
C ASN A 168 18.49 -20.24 16.10
N GLU A 169 17.45 -21.06 16.33
CA GLU A 169 17.61 -22.48 16.68
C GLU A 169 18.01 -23.34 15.46
N GLU A 170 17.65 -22.91 14.25
CA GLU A 170 17.87 -23.62 12.98
C GLU A 170 19.13 -23.16 12.22
N SER A 171 19.82 -22.10 12.68
CA SER A 171 21.02 -21.51 12.05
C SER A 171 22.31 -21.90 12.75
#